data_AF-A0A382PEU0-F1
#
_entry.id   AF-A0A382PEU0-F1
#
_cell.length_a   1.000
_cell.length_b   1.000
_cell.length_c   1.000
_cell.angle_alpha   90.00
_cell.angle_beta   90.00
_cell.angle_gamma   90.00
#
_symmetry.space_group_name_H-M   'P 1'
#
loop_
_entity.id
_entity.type
_entity.pdbx_description
1 polymer ?
#
loop_
_entity_poly.entity_id
_entity_poly.type
_entity_poly.pdbx_seq_one_letter_code
_entity_poly.pdbx_strand_id
1 'polypeptide(L)'
;MQYIFLSHDVDWRKQGPPLEHILSRKDRFEPELFEKTKPEDLYRNIPEYMEIEEKFDIRSTFFFRTFYENGDVLDYEDDIKQLQKSNWEIGLHTDPSSIDNLDKIRLEKEKLESITGKQIVGNRVHFLNYNPELPNKLEKLGFNYDSSLRHSKDRIDEKEMGYSRIHGIIEFPVTLMDAYLFTYMKIREEKIISEFQKTLDLGRSLSENNVISVIWHDNVLKMKGGR
;
A
#
# COMPACT_ATOMS: atom_id res chain seq x y z
N MET A 1 -24.28 0.40 1.68
CA MET A 1 -23.13 -0.07 2.46
C MET A 1 -21.86 0.62 1.99
N GLN A 2 -21.04 1.17 2.90
CA GLN A 2 -19.73 1.71 2.54
C GLN A 2 -18.64 0.71 2.93
N TYR A 3 -17.73 0.42 2.01
CA TYR A 3 -16.62 -0.50 2.21
C TYR A 3 -15.30 0.26 2.27
N ILE A 4 -14.37 -0.23 3.07
CA ILE A 4 -13.01 0.31 3.17
C ILE A 4 -12.05 -0.77 2.68
N PHE A 5 -11.23 -0.45 1.70
CA PHE A 5 -10.10 -1.26 1.32
C PHE A 5 -8.84 -0.67 1.97
N LEU A 6 -8.42 -1.24 3.10
CA LEU A 6 -7.20 -0.83 3.80
C LEU A 6 -5.99 -1.63 3.30
N SER A 7 -4.89 -0.94 3.05
CA SER A 7 -3.67 -1.56 2.53
C SER A 7 -2.38 -0.83 2.91
N HIS A 8 -1.27 -1.55 2.82
CA HIS A 8 0.07 -1.06 3.11
C HIS A 8 1.02 -1.42 1.99
N ASP A 9 1.75 -0.43 1.49
CA ASP A 9 2.81 -0.64 0.50
C ASP A 9 4.15 -0.83 1.25
N VAL A 10 4.79 -1.98 1.04
CA VAL A 10 6.09 -2.34 1.63
C VAL A 10 7.19 -1.88 0.68
N ASP A 11 7.55 -0.60 0.80
CA ASP A 11 8.40 0.11 -0.16
C ASP A 11 9.90 -0.06 0.04
N TRP A 12 10.33 -0.26 1.30
CA TRP A 12 11.73 -0.45 1.65
C TRP A 12 12.05 -1.94 1.77
N ARG A 13 13.32 -2.30 1.55
CA ARG A 13 13.82 -3.64 1.92
C ARG A 13 13.69 -3.84 3.42
N LYS A 14 13.76 -5.10 3.87
CA LYS A 14 13.59 -5.50 5.27
C LYS A 14 14.39 -4.62 6.24
N GLN A 15 15.66 -4.33 5.93
CA GLN A 15 16.57 -3.58 6.80
C GLN A 15 16.29 -2.06 6.82
N GLY A 16 15.30 -1.59 6.08
CA GLY A 16 14.97 -0.18 5.96
C GLY A 16 15.95 0.60 5.08
N PRO A 17 15.82 1.94 5.06
CA PRO A 17 16.71 2.82 4.31
C PRO A 17 18.10 2.96 4.97
N PRO A 18 19.09 3.55 4.26
CA PRO A 18 20.39 3.85 4.84
C PRO A 18 20.30 4.75 6.08
N LEU A 19 21.25 4.60 7.00
CA LEU A 19 21.28 5.38 8.27
C LEU A 19 21.23 6.90 8.04
N GLU A 20 21.92 7.40 7.01
CA GLU A 20 21.90 8.83 6.65
C GLU A 20 20.47 9.32 6.37
N HIS A 21 19.67 8.52 5.66
CA HIS A 21 18.27 8.83 5.40
C HIS A 21 17.48 8.92 6.71
N ILE A 22 17.65 7.96 7.61
CA ILE A 22 16.95 7.92 8.91
C ILE A 22 17.30 9.16 9.75
N LEU A 23 18.59 9.48 9.86
CA LEU A 23 19.06 10.64 10.63
C LEU A 23 18.55 11.97 10.05
N SER A 24 18.46 12.08 8.71
CA SER A 24 17.91 13.27 8.05
C SER A 24 16.42 13.50 8.34
N ARG A 25 15.73 12.49 8.85
CA ARG A 25 14.29 12.50 9.16
C ARG A 25 13.99 12.42 10.65
N LYS A 26 14.99 12.55 11.54
CA LYS A 26 14.82 12.44 13.00
C LYS A 26 13.67 13.29 13.56
N ASP A 27 13.46 14.49 13.01
CA ASP A 27 12.45 15.44 13.50
C ASP A 27 11.02 15.02 13.15
N ARG A 28 10.85 13.96 12.34
CA ARG A 28 9.57 13.34 12.05
C ARG A 28 9.16 12.30 13.09
N PHE A 29 10.02 11.94 14.03
CA PHE A 29 9.71 10.98 15.07
C PHE A 29 9.49 11.68 16.41
N GLU A 30 8.78 11.02 17.33
CA GLU A 30 8.82 11.45 18.73
C GLU A 30 10.24 11.29 19.28
N PRO A 31 10.81 12.29 19.97
CA PRO A 31 12.21 12.25 20.42
C PRO A 31 12.55 11.01 21.24
N GLU A 32 11.70 10.66 22.20
CA GLU A 32 11.90 9.49 23.06
C GLU A 32 11.86 8.17 22.28
N LEU A 33 10.98 8.07 21.27
CA LEU A 33 10.90 6.90 20.39
C LEU A 33 12.17 6.77 19.55
N PHE A 34 12.65 7.87 18.98
CA PHE A 34 13.85 7.88 18.15
C PHE A 34 15.11 7.51 18.95
N GLU A 35 15.23 7.97 20.19
CA GLU A 35 16.38 7.68 21.05
C GLU A 35 16.39 6.22 21.55
N LYS A 36 15.22 5.61 21.78
CA LYS A 36 15.10 4.26 22.36
C LYS A 36 15.05 3.14 21.33
N THR A 37 14.76 3.46 20.06
CA THR A 37 14.56 2.48 19.00
C THR A 37 15.78 2.44 18.10
N LYS A 38 16.21 1.24 17.69
CA LYS A 38 17.29 1.13 16.71
C LYS A 38 16.84 1.75 15.39
N PRO A 39 17.73 2.46 14.65
CA PRO A 39 17.38 3.09 13.39
C PRO A 39 16.63 2.17 12.42
N GLU A 40 17.12 0.94 12.24
CA GLU A 40 16.52 -0.07 11.36
C GLU A 40 15.10 -0.50 11.77
N ASP A 41 14.74 -0.37 13.05
CA ASP A 41 13.44 -0.78 13.60
C ASP A 41 12.38 0.36 13.53
N LEU A 42 12.82 1.60 13.24
CA LEU A 42 11.90 2.74 13.05
C LEU A 42 11.05 2.62 11.78
N TYR A 43 11.54 1.88 10.78
CA TYR A 43 10.88 1.68 9.48
C TYR A 43 10.24 0.30 9.36
N ARG A 44 10.37 -0.57 10.38
CA ARG A 44 9.75 -1.91 10.42
C ARG A 44 8.47 -1.85 11.25
N ASN A 45 7.32 -1.89 10.58
CA ASN A 45 6.05 -1.70 11.28
C ASN A 45 5.00 -2.78 11.01
N ILE A 46 5.27 -3.76 10.12
CA ILE A 46 4.34 -4.88 9.86
C ILE A 46 3.77 -5.50 11.15
N PRO A 47 4.57 -5.88 12.17
CA PRO A 47 4.01 -6.44 13.41
C PRO A 47 3.09 -5.47 14.17
N GLU A 48 3.44 -4.18 14.21
CA GLU A 48 2.64 -3.16 14.90
C GLU A 48 1.33 -2.86 14.17
N TYR A 49 1.34 -2.86 12.83
CA TYR A 49 0.10 -2.79 12.04
C TYR A 49 -0.81 -3.97 12.33
N MET A 50 -0.27 -5.20 12.36
CA MET A 50 -1.05 -6.38 12.72
C MET A 50 -1.67 -6.22 14.11
N GLU A 51 -0.88 -5.83 15.13
CA GLU A 51 -1.40 -5.60 16.48
C GLU A 51 -2.47 -4.51 16.57
N ILE A 52 -2.35 -3.43 15.79
CA ILE A 52 -3.36 -2.37 15.74
C ILE A 52 -4.64 -2.89 15.09
N GLU A 53 -4.54 -3.53 13.93
CA GLU A 53 -5.68 -4.02 13.18
C GLU A 53 -6.43 -5.15 13.90
N GLU A 54 -5.72 -6.02 14.64
CA GLU A 54 -6.35 -7.05 15.48
C GLU A 54 -7.28 -6.47 16.54
N LYS A 55 -6.94 -5.31 17.13
CA LYS A 55 -7.79 -4.63 18.12
C LYS A 55 -9.14 -4.19 17.54
N PHE A 56 -9.23 -4.05 16.22
CA PHE A 56 -10.44 -3.66 15.51
C PHE A 56 -11.06 -4.80 14.69
N ASP A 57 -10.53 -6.02 14.78
CA ASP A 57 -10.96 -7.17 13.98
C ASP A 57 -10.88 -6.90 12.46
N ILE A 58 -9.83 -6.19 12.03
CA ILE A 58 -9.58 -5.83 10.62
C ILE A 58 -8.38 -6.61 10.10
N ARG A 59 -8.37 -6.88 8.79
CA ARG A 59 -7.24 -7.44 8.05
C ARG A 59 -7.05 -6.62 6.78
N SER A 60 -5.93 -5.93 6.67
CA SER A 60 -5.52 -5.18 5.48
C SER A 60 -4.81 -6.07 4.45
N THR A 61 -4.49 -5.49 3.30
CA THR A 61 -3.61 -6.09 2.29
C THR A 61 -2.23 -5.46 2.34
N PHE A 62 -1.17 -6.28 2.39
CA PHE A 62 0.20 -5.82 2.25
C PHE A 62 0.71 -6.07 0.83
N PHE A 63 1.09 -5.01 0.13
CA PHE A 63 1.68 -5.07 -1.21
C PHE A 63 3.20 -5.10 -1.11
N PHE A 64 3.81 -6.20 -1.56
CA PHE A 64 5.26 -6.39 -1.51
C PHE A 64 5.90 -6.18 -2.87
N ARG A 65 6.96 -5.36 -2.90
CA ARG A 65 7.87 -5.33 -4.06
C ARG A 65 8.62 -6.66 -4.09
N THR A 66 9.01 -7.09 -5.28
CA THR A 66 9.81 -8.32 -5.43
C THR A 66 11.31 -8.04 -5.50
N PHE A 67 11.66 -6.79 -5.82
CA PHE A 67 13.01 -6.27 -5.87
C PHE A 67 13.04 -4.93 -5.13
N TYR A 68 14.06 -4.76 -4.30
CA TYR A 68 14.31 -3.55 -3.54
C TYR A 68 15.71 -3.02 -3.87
N GLU A 69 15.97 -1.76 -3.54
CA GLU A 69 17.30 -1.17 -3.66
C GLU A 69 18.28 -1.95 -2.78
N ASN A 70 19.17 -2.73 -3.40
CA ASN A 70 20.09 -3.66 -2.74
C ASN A 70 19.40 -4.65 -1.79
N GLY A 71 18.22 -5.14 -2.15
CA GLY A 71 17.47 -6.10 -1.34
C GLY A 71 16.51 -6.94 -2.16
N ASP A 72 15.94 -7.95 -1.52
CA ASP A 72 15.07 -8.93 -2.15
C ASP A 72 13.86 -9.21 -1.25
N VAL A 73 12.71 -9.52 -1.85
CA VAL A 73 11.50 -9.92 -1.12
C VAL A 73 11.68 -11.20 -0.32
N LEU A 74 12.67 -12.03 -0.67
CA LEU A 74 13.05 -13.20 0.13
C LEU A 74 13.43 -12.83 1.57
N ASP A 75 13.95 -11.62 1.81
CA ASP A 75 14.23 -11.17 3.18
C ASP A 75 12.94 -11.08 4.02
N TYR A 76 11.78 -10.86 3.39
CA TYR A 76 10.46 -10.79 4.05
C TYR A 76 9.75 -12.15 4.17
N GLU A 77 10.39 -13.28 3.86
CA GLU A 77 9.75 -14.61 3.88
C GLU A 77 9.03 -14.92 5.20
N ASP A 78 9.68 -14.66 6.35
CA ASP A 78 9.07 -14.89 7.66
C ASP A 78 7.87 -13.96 7.93
N ASP A 79 7.98 -12.69 7.54
CA ASP A 79 6.91 -11.69 7.71
C ASP A 79 5.69 -12.05 6.85
N ILE A 80 5.93 -12.44 5.59
CA ILE A 80 4.89 -12.89 4.66
C ILE A 80 4.18 -14.14 5.19
N LYS A 81 4.93 -15.15 5.65
CA LYS A 81 4.35 -16.37 6.24
C LYS A 81 3.53 -16.06 7.49
N GLN A 82 3.98 -15.13 8.32
CA GLN A 82 3.26 -14.73 9.53
C GLN A 82 1.96 -13.98 9.19
N LEU A 83 1.98 -13.02 8.26
CA LEU A 83 0.80 -12.33 7.74
C LEU A 83 -0.24 -13.34 7.20
N GLN A 84 0.21 -14.28 6.36
CA GLN A 84 -0.68 -15.30 5.80
C GLN A 84 -1.27 -16.23 6.85
N LYS A 85 -0.47 -16.65 7.85
CA LYS A 85 -0.94 -17.50 8.96
C LYS A 85 -2.06 -16.84 9.75
N SER A 86 -2.03 -15.51 9.86
CA SER A 86 -3.03 -14.73 10.59
C SER A 86 -4.11 -14.09 9.69
N ASN A 87 -4.19 -14.51 8.41
CA ASN A 87 -5.19 -14.11 7.42
C ASN A 87 -5.12 -12.66 6.90
N TRP A 88 -3.94 -12.04 6.88
CA TRP A 88 -3.70 -10.85 6.05
C TRP A 88 -3.50 -11.25 4.59
N GLU A 89 -3.97 -10.39 3.69
CA GLU A 89 -3.77 -10.59 2.26
C GLU A 89 -2.38 -10.12 1.84
N ILE A 90 -1.77 -10.87 0.92
CA ILE A 90 -0.52 -10.51 0.27
C ILE A 90 -0.81 -10.15 -1.19
N GLY A 91 -0.44 -8.93 -1.59
CA GLY A 91 -0.54 -8.44 -2.96
C GLY A 91 0.82 -8.21 -3.59
N LEU A 92 0.89 -8.20 -4.92
CA LEU A 92 2.10 -7.83 -5.65
C LEU A 92 2.21 -6.31 -5.76
N HIS A 93 3.36 -5.76 -5.33
CA HIS A 93 3.72 -4.38 -5.59
C HIS A 93 4.59 -4.27 -6.86
N THR A 94 3.96 -4.39 -8.02
CA THR A 94 4.64 -4.52 -9.33
C THR A 94 5.64 -3.39 -9.57
N ASP A 95 6.82 -3.72 -10.08
CA ASP A 95 7.83 -2.74 -10.44
C ASP A 95 7.33 -1.80 -11.57
N PRO A 96 7.56 -0.47 -11.47
CA PRO A 96 7.08 0.48 -12.48
C PRO A 96 7.65 0.23 -13.87
N SER A 97 8.83 -0.39 -13.99
CA SER A 97 9.49 -0.73 -15.25
C SER A 97 8.98 -2.04 -15.89
N SER A 98 8.10 -2.75 -15.19
CA SER A 98 7.50 -4.00 -15.64
C SER A 98 6.13 -3.82 -16.29
N ILE A 99 5.45 -2.69 -16.08
CA ILE A 99 4.05 -2.46 -16.51
C ILE A 99 3.81 -2.65 -18.02
N ASP A 100 4.84 -2.49 -18.83
CA ASP A 100 4.77 -2.63 -20.30
C ASP A 100 5.10 -4.05 -20.78
N ASN A 101 5.52 -4.96 -19.88
CA ASN A 101 6.01 -6.29 -20.24
C ASN A 101 5.33 -7.39 -19.41
N LEU A 102 4.50 -8.19 -20.07
CA LEU A 102 3.75 -9.29 -19.47
C LEU A 102 4.65 -10.30 -18.74
N ASP A 103 5.78 -10.67 -19.35
CA ASP A 103 6.72 -11.64 -18.78
C ASP A 103 7.41 -11.13 -17.53
N LYS A 104 7.72 -9.83 -17.46
CA LYS A 104 8.31 -9.25 -16.24
C LYS A 104 7.33 -9.32 -15.07
N ILE A 105 6.07 -8.90 -15.27
CA ILE A 105 5.02 -8.97 -14.24
C ILE A 105 4.82 -10.44 -13.81
N ARG A 106 4.82 -11.37 -14.77
CA ARG A 106 4.73 -12.82 -14.50
C ARG A 106 5.87 -13.30 -13.59
N LEU A 107 7.11 -12.94 -13.89
CA LEU A 107 8.28 -13.35 -13.09
C LEU A 107 8.24 -12.77 -11.67
N GLU A 108 7.80 -11.52 -11.52
CA GLU A 108 7.58 -10.92 -10.19
C GLU A 108 6.50 -11.67 -9.42
N LYS A 109 5.35 -11.93 -10.06
CA LYS A 109 4.26 -12.70 -9.47
C LYS A 109 4.72 -14.09 -9.03
N GLU A 110 5.36 -14.85 -9.92
CA GLU A 110 5.88 -16.19 -9.63
C GLU A 110 6.88 -16.20 -8.48
N LYS A 111 7.73 -15.17 -8.39
CA LYS A 111 8.68 -15.02 -7.29
C LYS A 111 7.96 -14.83 -5.95
N LEU A 112 6.95 -13.95 -5.88
CA LEU A 112 6.17 -13.76 -4.66
C LEU A 112 5.36 -15.02 -4.31
N GLU A 113 4.77 -15.69 -5.32
CA GLU A 113 4.05 -16.95 -5.15
C GLU A 113 4.93 -18.09 -4.64
N SER A 114 6.21 -18.09 -4.96
CA SER A 114 7.17 -19.08 -4.44
C SER A 114 7.36 -18.99 -2.92
N ILE A 115 7.14 -17.81 -2.33
CA ILE A 115 7.19 -17.57 -0.89
C ILE A 115 5.84 -17.91 -0.25
N THR A 116 4.74 -17.42 -0.86
CA THR A 116 3.40 -17.54 -0.29
C THR A 116 2.78 -18.92 -0.44
N GLY A 117 3.25 -19.72 -1.41
CA GLY A 117 2.65 -21.01 -1.79
C GLY A 117 1.20 -20.91 -2.26
N LYS A 118 0.70 -19.70 -2.55
CA LYS A 118 -0.68 -19.39 -2.94
C LYS A 118 -0.68 -18.41 -4.09
N GLN A 119 -1.72 -18.45 -4.91
CA GLN A 119 -1.88 -17.51 -6.00
C GLN A 119 -1.99 -16.06 -5.48
N ILE A 120 -1.24 -15.14 -6.07
CA ILE A 120 -1.38 -13.70 -5.83
C ILE A 120 -2.47 -13.15 -6.76
N VAL A 121 -3.47 -12.51 -6.16
CA VAL A 121 -4.68 -12.03 -6.87
C VAL A 121 -4.82 -10.51 -6.87
N GLY A 122 -4.11 -9.80 -5.99
CA GLY A 122 -4.09 -8.35 -5.91
C GLY A 122 -2.82 -7.74 -6.47
N ASN A 123 -2.96 -6.63 -7.19
CA ASN A 123 -1.85 -5.82 -7.68
C ASN A 123 -1.96 -4.36 -7.21
N ARG A 124 -0.80 -3.73 -6.99
CA ARG A 124 -0.62 -2.29 -7.00
C ARG A 124 0.74 -1.97 -7.58
N VAL A 125 0.85 -1.11 -8.57
CA VAL A 125 2.15 -0.73 -9.13
C VAL A 125 2.81 0.30 -8.23
N HIS A 126 4.10 0.14 -7.96
CA HIS A 126 4.87 1.14 -7.24
C HIS A 126 4.81 2.51 -7.94
N PHE A 127 4.76 3.59 -7.15
CA PHE A 127 4.47 4.95 -7.61
C PHE A 127 3.12 5.17 -8.31
N LEU A 128 2.19 4.21 -8.25
CA LEU A 128 0.89 4.28 -8.93
C LEU A 128 1.06 4.45 -10.46
N ASN A 129 2.15 3.90 -11.01
CA ASN A 129 2.40 3.91 -12.44
C ASN A 129 1.32 3.10 -13.17
N TYR A 130 0.73 3.67 -14.22
CA TYR A 130 -0.40 3.07 -14.90
C TYR A 130 -0.34 3.31 -16.41
N ASN A 131 -0.71 2.30 -17.20
CA ASN A 131 -0.99 2.44 -18.63
C ASN A 131 -2.30 1.72 -18.98
N PRO A 132 -3.00 2.09 -20.07
CA PRO A 132 -4.28 1.48 -20.44
C PRO A 132 -4.24 -0.04 -20.69
N GLU A 133 -3.08 -0.58 -21.02
CA GLU A 133 -2.89 -2.01 -21.28
C GLU A 133 -2.58 -2.82 -20.01
N LEU A 134 -2.35 -2.18 -18.87
CA LEU A 134 -1.99 -2.86 -17.63
C LEU A 134 -3.09 -3.85 -17.18
N PRO A 135 -4.38 -3.47 -17.10
CA PRO A 135 -5.43 -4.40 -16.69
C PRO A 135 -5.52 -5.65 -17.56
N ASN A 136 -5.35 -5.52 -18.89
CA ASN A 136 -5.32 -6.65 -19.83
C ASN A 136 -4.16 -7.61 -19.54
N LYS A 137 -2.97 -7.09 -19.18
CA LYS A 137 -1.83 -7.93 -18.76
C LYS A 137 -2.11 -8.62 -17.43
N LEU A 138 -2.66 -7.89 -16.46
CA LEU A 138 -3.00 -8.43 -15.15
C LEU A 138 -4.08 -9.53 -15.25
N GLU A 139 -5.10 -9.36 -16.09
CA GLU A 139 -6.13 -10.37 -16.34
C GLU A 139 -5.52 -11.67 -16.88
N LYS A 140 -4.63 -11.56 -17.89
CA LYS A 140 -3.93 -12.72 -18.48
C LYS A 140 -3.06 -13.47 -17.48
N LEU A 141 -2.58 -12.80 -16.45
CA LEU A 141 -1.80 -13.40 -15.38
C LEU A 141 -2.67 -13.88 -14.21
N GLY A 142 -4.00 -13.76 -14.28
CA GLY A 142 -4.92 -14.24 -13.26
C GLY A 142 -4.92 -13.39 -11.99
N PHE A 143 -4.69 -12.08 -12.09
CA PHE A 143 -5.07 -11.13 -11.04
C PHE A 143 -6.58 -10.92 -11.05
N ASN A 144 -7.16 -10.60 -9.90
CA ASN A 144 -8.58 -10.29 -9.74
C ASN A 144 -8.82 -8.78 -9.65
N TYR A 145 -7.87 -8.04 -9.08
CA TYR A 145 -8.01 -6.60 -8.88
C TYR A 145 -6.66 -5.88 -8.98
N ASP A 146 -6.75 -4.59 -9.32
CA ASP A 146 -5.66 -3.63 -9.29
C ASP A 146 -6.08 -2.40 -8.46
N SER A 147 -5.13 -1.75 -7.82
CA SER A 147 -5.34 -0.52 -7.05
C SER A 147 -4.21 0.46 -7.30
N SER A 148 -3.92 0.66 -8.58
CA SER A 148 -2.84 1.54 -9.06
C SER A 148 -3.37 2.86 -9.58
N LEU A 149 -4.67 2.95 -9.89
CA LEU A 149 -5.21 4.12 -10.53
C LEU A 149 -5.40 5.28 -9.53
N ARG A 150 -4.89 6.46 -9.90
CA ARG A 150 -5.10 7.72 -9.18
C ARG A 150 -5.14 8.88 -10.16
N HIS A 151 -6.23 9.66 -10.14
CA HIS A 151 -6.45 10.73 -11.13
C HIS A 151 -5.85 12.08 -10.71
N SER A 152 -5.88 12.43 -9.42
CA SER A 152 -5.25 13.67 -8.92
C SER A 152 -4.33 13.43 -7.73
N LYS A 153 -3.24 14.21 -7.62
CA LYS A 153 -2.32 14.12 -6.46
C LYS A 153 -2.75 14.98 -5.26
N ASP A 154 -3.52 16.03 -5.51
CA ASP A 154 -3.75 17.15 -4.61
C ASP A 154 -5.22 17.32 -4.19
N ARG A 155 -6.10 16.39 -4.58
CA ARG A 155 -7.50 16.36 -4.17
C ARG A 155 -8.04 14.93 -4.13
N ILE A 156 -9.21 14.81 -3.51
CA ILE A 156 -10.04 13.60 -3.47
C ILE A 156 -11.38 13.99 -4.07
N ASP A 157 -11.71 13.46 -5.24
CA ASP A 157 -13.01 13.62 -5.87
C ASP A 157 -13.65 12.26 -6.18
N GLU A 158 -14.79 12.27 -6.87
CA GLU A 158 -15.55 11.06 -7.18
C GLU A 158 -14.76 10.02 -7.97
N LYS A 159 -13.71 10.44 -8.69
CA LYS A 159 -12.89 9.54 -9.52
C LYS A 159 -11.87 8.75 -8.71
N GLU A 160 -11.54 9.20 -7.51
CA GLU A 160 -10.60 8.55 -6.60
C GLU A 160 -11.27 7.51 -5.69
N MET A 161 -12.52 7.14 -5.92
CA MET A 161 -13.25 6.20 -5.08
C MET A 161 -14.20 5.29 -5.86
N GLY A 162 -14.80 4.35 -5.15
CA GLY A 162 -15.60 3.30 -5.74
C GLY A 162 -14.73 2.21 -6.36
N TYR A 163 -15.28 1.58 -7.39
CA TYR A 163 -14.56 0.59 -8.18
C TYR A 163 -15.07 0.63 -9.61
N SER A 164 -14.26 0.13 -10.53
CA SER A 164 -14.67 -0.12 -11.91
C SER A 164 -14.21 -1.50 -12.36
N ARG A 165 -14.69 -1.98 -13.51
CA ARG A 165 -14.20 -3.22 -14.11
C ARG A 165 -13.60 -2.93 -15.48
N ILE A 166 -12.32 -3.22 -15.64
CA ILE A 166 -11.53 -2.93 -16.84
C ILE A 166 -10.85 -4.23 -17.27
N HIS A 167 -11.16 -4.75 -18.46
CA HIS A 167 -10.63 -6.03 -18.95
C HIS A 167 -10.69 -7.15 -17.88
N GLY A 168 -11.86 -7.36 -17.27
CA GLY A 168 -12.06 -8.39 -16.25
C GLY A 168 -11.50 -8.07 -14.85
N ILE A 169 -10.53 -7.17 -14.74
CA ILE A 169 -9.94 -6.70 -13.47
C ILE A 169 -10.88 -5.72 -12.77
N ILE A 170 -11.07 -5.89 -11.45
CA ILE A 170 -11.69 -4.85 -10.61
C ILE A 170 -10.62 -3.81 -10.29
N GLU A 171 -10.81 -2.57 -10.74
CA GLU A 171 -9.94 -1.45 -10.37
C GLU A 171 -10.53 -0.74 -9.15
N PHE A 172 -9.72 -0.60 -8.09
CA PHE A 172 -10.01 0.23 -6.93
C PHE A 172 -9.11 1.47 -6.93
N PRO A 173 -9.58 2.62 -7.44
CA PRO A 173 -8.80 3.84 -7.41
C PRO A 173 -8.35 4.19 -5.99
N VAL A 174 -7.12 4.68 -5.86
CA VAL A 174 -6.55 5.06 -4.56
C VAL A 174 -7.23 6.33 -4.06
N THR A 175 -7.98 6.23 -2.95
CA THR A 175 -8.72 7.39 -2.39
C THR A 175 -7.89 8.20 -1.43
N LEU A 176 -7.34 7.55 -0.40
CA LEU A 176 -6.55 8.15 0.66
C LEU A 176 -5.17 7.49 0.64
N MET A 177 -4.12 8.29 0.59
CA MET A 177 -2.74 7.83 0.64
C MET A 177 -1.96 8.82 1.50
N ASP A 178 -1.29 8.33 2.55
CA ASP A 178 -0.50 9.16 3.46
C ASP A 178 0.44 10.11 2.70
N ALA A 179 1.21 9.60 1.74
CA ALA A 179 2.11 10.40 0.93
C ALA A 179 1.40 11.59 0.26
N TYR A 180 0.19 11.38 -0.27
CA TYR A 180 -0.55 12.42 -0.99
C TYR A 180 -1.22 13.41 -0.05
N LEU A 181 -1.80 12.92 1.04
CA LEU A 181 -2.41 13.74 2.08
C LEU A 181 -1.41 14.77 2.64
N PHE A 182 -0.20 14.34 3.00
CA PHE A 182 0.77 15.24 3.62
C PHE A 182 1.63 16.00 2.60
N THR A 183 2.10 15.34 1.54
CA THR A 183 3.06 15.97 0.61
C THR A 183 2.39 16.85 -0.42
N TYR A 184 1.25 16.44 -0.99
CA TYR A 184 0.62 17.17 -2.09
C TYR A 184 -0.58 18.00 -1.63
N MET A 185 -1.45 17.43 -0.81
CA MET A 185 -2.64 18.12 -0.26
C MET A 185 -2.30 19.01 0.94
N LYS A 186 -1.12 18.85 1.54
CA LYS A 186 -0.64 19.62 2.71
C LYS A 186 -1.61 19.58 3.90
N ILE A 187 -2.29 18.46 4.08
CA ILE A 187 -3.17 18.24 5.22
C ILE A 187 -2.31 18.13 6.48
N ARG A 188 -2.64 18.90 7.51
CA ARG A 188 -1.98 18.81 8.82
C ARG A 188 -2.51 17.59 9.57
N GLU A 189 -1.69 16.96 10.41
CA GLU A 189 -2.06 15.72 11.12
C GLU A 189 -3.33 15.86 11.95
N GLU A 190 -3.51 16.99 12.63
CA GLU A 190 -4.70 17.27 13.43
C GLU A 190 -6.00 17.36 12.60
N LYS A 191 -5.90 17.36 11.27
CA LYS A 191 -7.04 17.37 10.34
C LYS A 191 -7.31 16.01 9.69
N ILE A 192 -6.47 14.99 9.87
CA ILE A 192 -6.63 13.68 9.21
C ILE A 192 -8.03 13.10 9.48
N ILE A 193 -8.45 13.05 10.75
CA ILE A 193 -9.77 12.50 11.11
C ILE A 193 -10.91 13.24 10.41
N SER A 194 -10.84 14.57 10.34
CA SER A 194 -11.85 15.36 9.63
C SER A 194 -11.81 15.14 8.12
N GLU A 195 -10.63 14.87 7.56
CA GLU A 195 -10.49 14.60 6.13
C GLU A 195 -11.04 13.22 5.77
N PHE A 196 -10.74 12.19 6.57
CA PHE A 196 -11.38 10.87 6.44
C PHE A 196 -12.91 10.98 6.52
N GLN A 197 -13.45 11.73 7.49
CA GLN A 197 -14.89 11.92 7.61
C GLN A 197 -15.50 12.55 6.35
N LYS A 198 -14.89 13.61 5.80
CA LYS A 198 -15.36 14.21 4.54
C LYS A 198 -15.32 13.22 3.38
N THR A 199 -14.25 12.44 3.26
CA THR A 199 -14.10 11.42 2.22
C THR A 199 -15.18 10.35 2.33
N LEU A 200 -15.48 9.89 3.55
CA LEU A 200 -16.55 8.93 3.80
C LEU A 200 -17.92 9.50 3.44
N ASP A 201 -18.20 10.76 3.80
CA ASP A 201 -19.47 11.41 3.50
C ASP A 201 -19.65 11.65 2.00
N LEU A 202 -18.58 12.04 1.31
CA LEU A 202 -18.57 12.13 -0.16
C LEU A 202 -18.90 10.77 -0.78
N GLY A 203 -18.19 9.70 -0.37
CA GLY A 203 -18.45 8.36 -0.89
C GLY A 203 -19.89 7.88 -0.69
N ARG A 204 -20.49 8.16 0.48
CA ARG A 204 -21.90 7.83 0.78
C ARG A 204 -22.89 8.61 -0.09
N SER A 205 -22.55 9.85 -0.45
CA SER A 205 -23.40 10.70 -1.30
C SER A 205 -23.42 10.26 -2.77
N LEU A 206 -22.35 9.59 -3.24
CA LEU A 206 -22.19 9.19 -4.64
C LEU A 206 -22.87 7.85 -4.96
N SER A 207 -22.88 6.90 -4.03
CA SER A 207 -23.47 5.57 -4.22
C SER A 207 -23.82 4.94 -2.90
N GLU A 208 -24.92 4.17 -2.88
CA GLU A 208 -25.25 3.32 -1.74
C GLU A 208 -24.16 2.28 -1.49
N ASN A 209 -23.46 1.80 -2.52
CA ASN A 209 -22.38 0.80 -2.42
C ASN A 209 -21.07 1.39 -2.97
N ASN A 210 -20.36 2.12 -2.13
CA ASN A 210 -19.09 2.79 -2.46
C ASN A 210 -17.91 2.14 -1.72
N VAL A 211 -16.73 2.17 -2.33
CA VAL A 211 -15.47 1.65 -1.77
C VAL A 211 -14.49 2.81 -1.60
N ILE A 212 -13.90 2.96 -0.42
CA ILE A 212 -12.82 3.91 -0.16
C ILE A 212 -11.53 3.11 0.00
N SER A 213 -10.58 3.32 -0.90
CA SER A 213 -9.25 2.70 -0.82
C SER A 213 -8.31 3.59 0.00
N VAL A 214 -7.71 3.00 1.04
CA VAL A 214 -6.80 3.66 1.97
C VAL A 214 -5.45 2.97 1.92
N ILE A 215 -4.41 3.75 1.67
CA ILE A 215 -3.02 3.31 1.71
C ILE A 215 -2.31 4.07 2.81
N TRP A 216 -1.62 3.32 3.67
CA TRP A 216 -0.63 3.87 4.58
C TRP A 216 0.64 3.04 4.43
N HIS A 217 1.76 3.62 4.01
CA HIS A 217 2.96 2.80 3.79
C HIS A 217 3.42 2.12 5.09
N ASP A 218 3.96 0.90 4.99
CA ASP A 218 4.48 0.18 6.16
C ASP A 218 5.49 1.04 6.91
N ASN A 219 6.39 1.69 6.18
CA ASN A 219 7.56 2.31 6.76
C ASN A 219 7.34 3.64 7.52
N VAL A 220 6.08 4.09 7.68
CA VAL A 220 5.77 5.44 8.20
C VAL A 220 4.83 5.46 9.40
N LEU A 221 4.47 4.30 9.96
CA LEU A 221 3.55 4.22 11.12
C LEU A 221 3.99 5.13 12.28
N LYS A 222 5.30 5.14 12.54
CA LYS A 222 5.95 5.88 13.61
C LYS A 222 6.31 7.34 13.24
N MET A 223 6.00 7.78 12.03
CA MET A 223 6.41 9.08 11.49
C MET A 223 5.28 10.11 11.45
N LYS A 224 5.65 11.34 11.77
CA LYS A 224 4.87 12.55 11.49
C LYS A 224 4.85 12.85 9.99
N GLY A 225 3.65 13.07 9.47
CA GLY A 225 3.39 13.46 8.09
C GLY A 225 3.56 12.36 7.05
N GLY A 226 3.43 11.07 7.41
CA GLY A 226 3.42 9.95 6.46
C GLY A 226 4.75 9.73 5.72
N ARG A 227 4.71 9.29 4.45
CA ARG A 227 5.91 9.06 3.62
C ARG A 227 6.59 10.34 3.16
#